data_AF-A0A804IRK7-F1
#
_entry.id   AF-A0A804IRK7-F1
#
_cell.length_a   1.000
_cell.length_b   1.000
_cell.length_c   1.000
_cell.angle_alpha   90.00
_cell.angle_beta   90.00
_cell.angle_gamma   90.00
#
_symmetry.space_group_name_H-M   'P 1'
#
loop_
_entity.id
_entity.type
_entity.pdbx_description
1 polymer ?
#
loop_
_entity_poly.entity_id
_entity_poly.type
_entity_poly.pdbx_seq_one_letter_code
_entity_poly.pdbx_strand_id
1 'polypeptide(L)'
;MLHCCGSKRFAREMAFACRFADVHHALRVARDIWFNKVDVAGWLEAVSAHLAIGATSPPSPSGARKSNPLRWLLPPIPSCR
;
A
#
# COMPACT_ATOMS: atom_id res chain seq x y z
N MET A 1 2.43 0.93 -0.17
CA MET A 1 1.34 0.09 -0.70
C MET A 1 0.62 -0.72 0.37
N LEU A 2 1.29 -1.45 1.26
CA LEU A 2 0.61 -2.28 2.28
C LEU A 2 -0.27 -1.50 3.27
N HIS A 3 0.01 -0.22 3.51
CA HIS A 3 -0.89 0.65 4.29
C HIS A 3 -2.21 1.00 3.57
N CYS A 4 -2.27 0.86 2.24
CA CYS A 4 -3.44 1.17 1.43
C CYS A 4 -4.26 -0.10 1.11
N CYS A 5 -3.61 -1.26 1.04
CA CYS A 5 -4.23 -2.54 0.71
C CYS A 5 -3.44 -3.67 1.37
N GLY A 6 -4.12 -4.60 2.05
CA GLY A 6 -3.48 -5.74 2.72
C GLY A 6 -2.85 -6.78 1.80
N SER A 7 -3.15 -6.75 0.48
CA SER A 7 -2.62 -7.74 -0.47
C SER A 7 -1.13 -7.53 -0.75
N LYS A 8 -0.30 -8.50 -0.35
CA LYS A 8 1.15 -8.50 -0.66
C LYS A 8 1.40 -8.67 -2.15
N ARG A 9 0.57 -9.44 -2.84
CA ARG A 9 0.66 -9.64 -4.30
C ARG A 9 0.41 -8.33 -5.04
N PHE A 10 -0.66 -7.61 -4.70
CA PHE A 10 -0.94 -6.29 -5.25
C PHE A 10 0.20 -5.30 -4.97
N ALA A 11 0.68 -5.24 -3.73
CA ALA A 11 1.77 -4.35 -3.34
C ALA A 11 3.06 -4.62 -4.12
N ARG A 12 3.39 -5.91 -4.35
CA ARG A 12 4.55 -6.33 -5.14
C ARG A 12 4.42 -5.94 -6.61
N GLU A 13 3.28 -6.23 -7.24
CA GLU A 13 3.04 -5.87 -8.65
C GLU A 13 3.08 -4.36 -8.87
N MET A 14 2.49 -3.58 -7.96
CA MET A 14 2.55 -2.11 -8.01
C MET A 14 3.98 -1.59 -7.81
N ALA A 15 4.75 -2.21 -6.92
CA ALA A 15 6.17 -1.88 -6.73
C ALA A 15 7.01 -2.30 -7.94
N PHE A 16 6.68 -3.39 -8.62
CA PHE A 16 7.35 -3.76 -9.87
C PHE A 16 7.04 -2.75 -10.99
N ALA A 17 5.79 -2.26 -11.06
CA ALA A 17 5.39 -1.29 -12.08
C ALA A 17 5.99 0.11 -11.87
N CYS A 18 6.13 0.57 -10.61
CA CYS A 18 6.81 1.76 -10.05
C CYS A 18 6.95 3.09 -10.80
N ARG A 19 7.23 3.08 -12.10
CA ARG A 19 7.46 4.24 -12.96
C ARG A 19 6.15 4.71 -13.59
N PHE A 20 5.31 5.31 -12.77
CA PHE A 20 4.08 5.94 -13.25
C PHE A 20 4.37 7.34 -13.80
N ALA A 21 3.75 7.66 -14.94
CA ALA A 21 3.92 8.94 -15.61
C ALA A 21 3.13 10.06 -14.90
N ASP A 22 1.97 9.69 -14.36
CA ASP A 22 1.04 10.56 -13.65
C ASP A 22 0.09 9.71 -12.78
N VAL A 23 -0.79 10.38 -12.03
CA VAL A 23 -1.78 9.71 -11.17
C VAL A 23 -2.76 8.85 -11.96
N HIS A 24 -3.22 9.29 -13.15
CA HIS A 24 -4.13 8.51 -13.96
C HIS A 24 -3.47 7.23 -14.49
N HIS A 25 -2.18 7.30 -14.83
CA HIS A 25 -1.40 6.14 -15.20
C HIS A 25 -1.29 5.16 -14.02
N ALA A 26 -0.96 5.65 -12.82
CA ALA A 26 -0.92 4.81 -11.62
C ALA A 26 -2.26 4.12 -11.32
N LEU A 27 -3.38 4.84 -11.46
CA LEU A 27 -4.72 4.29 -11.25
C LEU A 27 -5.10 3.25 -12.31
N ARG A 28 -4.76 3.48 -13.58
CA ARG A 28 -4.98 2.49 -14.65
C ARG A 28 -4.21 1.20 -14.39
N VAL A 29 -2.94 1.31 -13.98
CA VAL A 29 -2.09 0.15 -13.66
C VAL A 29 -2.60 -0.56 -12.40
N ALA A 30 -2.98 0.18 -11.36
CA ALA A 30 -3.57 -0.40 -10.15
C ALA A 30 -4.84 -1.20 -10.48
N ARG A 31 -5.72 -0.67 -11.33
CA ARG A 31 -6.92 -1.36 -11.78
C ARG A 31 -6.57 -2.64 -12.54
N ASP A 32 -5.66 -2.57 -13.50
CA ASP A 32 -5.21 -3.74 -14.27
C ASP A 32 -4.66 -4.84 -13.36
N ILE A 33 -3.75 -4.47 -12.45
CA ILE A 33 -3.17 -5.41 -11.48
C ILE A 33 -4.27 -6.04 -10.61
N TRP A 34 -5.18 -5.22 -10.06
CA TRP A 34 -6.20 -5.69 -9.14
C TRP A 34 -7.13 -6.73 -9.76
N PHE A 35 -7.56 -6.52 -11.01
CA PHE A 35 -8.52 -7.38 -11.68
C PHE A 35 -7.88 -8.54 -12.45
N ASN A 36 -6.65 -8.38 -12.96
CA ASN A 36 -6.04 -9.35 -13.87
C ASN A 36 -4.84 -10.10 -13.27
N LYS A 37 -4.19 -9.55 -12.23
CA LYS A 37 -2.94 -10.11 -11.68
C LYS A 37 -3.04 -10.52 -10.22
N VAL A 38 -4.02 -10.04 -9.47
CA VAL A 38 -4.29 -10.50 -8.10
C VAL A 38 -5.31 -11.63 -8.18
N ASP A 39 -4.98 -12.76 -7.57
CA ASP A 39 -5.85 -13.93 -7.49
C ASP A 39 -6.77 -13.86 -6.26
N VAL A 40 -7.68 -14.83 -6.15
CA VAL A 40 -8.62 -14.95 -5.02
C VAL A 40 -7.90 -14.94 -3.68
N ALA A 41 -6.74 -15.61 -3.57
CA ALA A 41 -5.94 -15.59 -2.35
C ALA A 41 -5.45 -14.17 -2.00
N GLY A 42 -4.95 -13.42 -2.99
CA GLY A 42 -4.55 -12.03 -2.81
C GLY A 42 -5.71 -11.09 -2.45
N TRP A 43 -6.92 -11.36 -2.94
CA TRP A 43 -8.13 -10.62 -2.54
C TRP A 43 -8.54 -10.95 -1.10
N LEU A 44 -8.52 -12.22 -0.70
CA LEU A 44 -8.82 -12.63 0.68
C LEU A 44 -7.80 -12.05 1.67
N GLU A 45 -6.52 -11.99 1.31
CA GLU A 45 -5.50 -11.32 2.12
C GLU A 45 -5.84 -9.84 2.31
N ALA A 46 -6.23 -9.13 1.25
CA ALA A 46 -6.65 -7.73 1.35
C ALA A 46 -7.83 -7.53 2.29
N VAL A 47 -8.89 -8.34 2.13
CA VAL A 47 -10.11 -8.24 2.95
C VAL A 47 -9.83 -8.59 4.40
N SER A 48 -8.99 -9.62 4.66
CA SER A 48 -8.64 -10.05 6.01
C SER A 48 -7.81 -9.04 6.82
N ALA A 49 -7.16 -8.09 6.14
CA ALA A 49 -6.39 -7.04 6.78
C ALA A 49 -7.27 -5.91 7.37
N HIS A 50 -8.56 -5.91 7.06
CA HIS A 50 -9.50 -4.93 7.62
C HIS A 50 -10.07 -5.40 8.95
N LEU A 51 -10.38 -4.43 9.82
CA LEU A 51 -11.22 -4.70 10.97
C LEU A 51 -12.64 -5.05 10.50
N ALA A 52 -13.32 -5.89 11.29
CA ALA A 52 -14.71 -6.18 11.07
C ALA A 52 -15.56 -4.90 11.13
N ILE A 53 -16.68 -4.89 10.42
CA ILE A 53 -17.63 -3.77 10.45
C ILE A 53 -18.10 -3.56 11.89
N GLY A 54 -18.02 -2.32 12.38
CA GLY A 54 -18.36 -1.95 13.75
C GLY A 54 -17.22 -2.08 14.75
N ALA A 55 -16.09 -2.70 14.38
CA ALA A 55 -14.88 -2.65 15.18
C ALA A 55 -14.11 -1.35 14.89
N THR A 56 -13.70 -0.66 15.95
CA THR A 56 -12.78 0.48 15.87
C THR A 56 -11.38 0.03 16.22
N SER A 57 -10.38 0.59 15.53
CA SER A 57 -9.00 0.39 15.95
C SER A 57 -8.83 0.95 17.36
N PRO A 58 -8.15 0.24 18.28
CA PRO A 58 -7.70 0.89 19.51
C PRO A 58 -6.86 2.12 19.13
N PRO A 59 -6.89 3.19 19.96
CA PRO A 59 -6.11 4.39 19.69
C PRO A 59 -4.67 3.97 19.43
N SER A 60 -4.17 4.28 18.23
CA SER A 60 -2.78 4.01 17.91
C SER A 60 -1.92 4.81 18.89
N PRO A 61 -0.82 4.25 19.43
CA PRO A 61 0.11 4.98 20.29
C PRO A 61 0.84 6.14 19.57
N SER A 62 0.48 6.44 18.31
CA SER A 62 1.00 7.52 17.48
C SER A 62 0.53 8.93 17.88
N GLY A 63 -0.13 9.10 19.03
CA GLY A 63 -0.35 10.41 19.66
C GLY A 63 0.94 11.16 20.04
N ALA A 64 2.08 10.45 20.16
CA ALA A 64 3.40 11.08 20.30
C ALA A 64 4.14 11.10 18.95
N ARG A 65 3.71 11.98 18.04
CA ARG A 65 4.51 12.33 16.86
C ARG A 65 5.72 13.14 17.31
N LYS A 66 6.77 12.48 17.81
CA LYS A 66 8.10 13.11 17.83
C LYS A 66 8.49 13.28 16.36
N SER A 67 8.40 14.51 15.85
CA SER A 67 8.98 14.87 14.57
C SER A 67 10.46 14.53 14.62
N ASN A 68 10.85 13.42 14.00
CA ASN A 68 12.25 13.13 13.79
C ASN A 68 12.72 14.03 12.63
N PRO A 69 13.57 15.04 12.87
CA PRO A 69 14.05 15.95 11.83
C PRO A 69 14.83 15.21 10.73
N LEU A 70 15.28 13.98 11.01
CA LEU A 70 15.99 13.12 10.05
C LEU A 70 15.07 12.42 9.04
N ARG A 71 13.74 12.57 9.11
CA ARG A 71 12.82 11.99 8.12
C ARG A 71 13.07 12.50 6.69
N TRP A 72 13.59 13.71 6.54
CA TRP A 72 13.95 14.30 5.24
C TRP A 72 15.35 13.90 4.76
N LEU A 73 16.13 13.23 5.61
CA LEU A 73 17.48 12.74 5.31
C LEU A 73 17.48 11.25 4.93
N LEU A 74 16.33 10.58 5.01
CA LEU A 74 16.20 9.27 4.39
C LEU A 74 16.34 9.45 2.87
N PRO A 75 17.24 8.70 2.22
CA PRO A 75 17.28 8.69 0.75
C PRO A 75 15.89 8.33 0.22
N PRO A 76 15.49 8.86 -0.95
CA PRO A 76 14.26 8.43 -1.59
C PRO A 76 14.22 6.91 -1.63
N ILE A 77 13.03 6.35 -1.37
CA ILE A 77 12.76 4.91 -1.45
C ILE A 77 13.55 4.35 -2.63
N PRO A 78 14.44 3.36 -2.43
CA PRO A 78 15.30 2.87 -3.50
C PRO A 78 14.43 2.62 -4.71
N SER A 79 14.77 3.30 -5.81
CA SER A 79 14.04 3.24 -7.06
C SER A 79 13.77 1.77 -7.35
N CYS A 80 12.48 1.46 -7.43
CA CYS A 80 12.02 0.11 -7.75
C CYS A 80 12.79 -0.36 -8.99
N ARG A 81 13.56 -1.43 -8.79
CA ARG A 81 14.36 -2.08 -9.81
C ARG A 81 13.58 -3.28 -10.33
#